data_AF-A0A960ZP50-F1
#
_entry.id   AF-A0A960ZP50-F1
#
_cell.length_a   1.000
_cell.length_b   1.000
_cell.length_c   1.000
_cell.angle_alpha   90.00
_cell.angle_beta   90.00
_cell.angle_gamma   90.00
#
_symmetry.space_group_name_H-M   'P 1'
#
loop_
_entity.id
_entity.type
_entity.pdbx_description
1 polymer ?
#
loop_
_entity_poly.entity_id
_entity_poly.type
_entity_poly.pdbx_seq_one_letter_code
_entity_poly.pdbx_strand_id
1 'polypeptide(L)'
;MDSSQPAPPVPPPLPLPLRRSRCVTVLGWVAMIVGGLGLPISFITAAMLLVRSYGTANATFVDSCVMVFGPALLFVTGLGLLRRWRWAWFSTLAILLITLAIQPRELVEVPRRSTPTPSPSGVPTTVNDPVTRSTSLPMVLLCVAAIAWLNTKAVRGEFRIYLSSQRADPKASAAGSTDAVSRNWRAGHRGRDMMYYEEQIAGVWQRLDIDGEMLIGRTHHVIYFASPESWQSYPEWARSRRDEIIDRIKSEFREPDYEYQGGGTASAIPEANAPARLHAKNKKKPTAKQWLAVFAAILLMGALSVGMGWLVLSGIQQGQTWLPTKRASLQRPIFREQEPIFFYATLGLYSLVGVGAAYCSLWMMREAGKLSRR
;
A
#
# COMPACT_ATOMS: atom_id res chain seq x y z
N MET A 1 45.30 -6.75 -43.09
CA MET A 1 43.96 -6.96 -42.51
C MET A 1 44.20 -7.54 -41.13
N ASP A 2 44.17 -6.68 -40.12
CA ASP A 2 44.55 -7.01 -38.76
C ASP A 2 43.29 -7.53 -38.02
N SER A 3 43.22 -8.84 -37.83
CA SER A 3 42.05 -9.57 -37.31
C SER A 3 41.98 -9.58 -35.78
N SER A 4 42.44 -8.51 -35.13
CA SER A 4 42.63 -8.41 -33.68
C SER A 4 41.68 -7.42 -33.01
N GLN A 5 40.43 -7.29 -33.50
CA GLN A 5 39.44 -6.46 -32.82
C GLN A 5 38.87 -7.21 -31.61
N PRO A 6 39.14 -6.76 -30.36
CA PRO A 6 38.66 -7.44 -29.17
C PRO A 6 37.14 -7.44 -29.13
N ALA A 7 36.55 -8.57 -28.71
CA ALA A 7 35.12 -8.70 -28.58
C ALA A 7 34.55 -7.57 -27.71
N PRO A 8 33.43 -6.94 -28.11
CA PRO A 8 32.85 -5.85 -27.34
C PRO A 8 32.49 -6.35 -25.93
N PRO A 9 32.73 -5.54 -24.88
CA PRO A 9 32.45 -5.93 -23.51
C PRO A 9 30.96 -6.25 -23.36
N VAL A 10 30.66 -7.40 -22.75
CA VAL A 10 29.30 -7.82 -22.45
C VAL A 10 28.67 -6.77 -21.53
N PRO A 11 27.53 -6.16 -21.90
CA PRO A 11 26.90 -5.14 -21.07
C PRO A 11 26.52 -5.75 -19.71
N PRO A 12 26.70 -5.00 -18.60
CA PRO A 12 26.35 -5.49 -17.28
C PRO A 12 24.86 -5.89 -17.24
N PRO A 13 24.51 -6.99 -16.56
CA PRO A 13 23.13 -7.43 -16.46
C PRO A 13 22.27 -6.35 -15.82
N LEU A 14 21.15 -6.03 -16.46
CA LEU A 14 20.22 -5.02 -15.97
C LEU A 14 19.70 -5.41 -14.58
N PRO A 15 19.55 -4.43 -13.66
CA PRO A 15 18.96 -4.70 -12.35
C PRO A 15 17.53 -5.20 -12.55
N LEU A 16 17.29 -6.46 -12.19
CA LEU A 16 15.96 -7.07 -12.29
C LEU A 16 14.96 -6.27 -11.44
N PRO A 17 13.72 -6.06 -11.94
CA PRO A 17 12.69 -5.34 -11.19
C PRO A 17 12.47 -6.04 -9.84
N LEU A 18 12.75 -5.32 -8.76
CA LEU A 18 12.69 -5.87 -7.41
C LEU A 18 11.27 -6.34 -7.10
N ARG A 19 11.14 -7.66 -6.93
CA ARG A 19 9.87 -8.31 -6.63
C ARG A 19 9.37 -7.84 -5.27
N ARG A 20 8.26 -7.11 -5.25
CA ARG A 20 7.60 -6.65 -4.02
C ARG A 20 7.24 -7.84 -3.11
N SER A 21 7.63 -7.80 -1.84
CA SER A 21 7.27 -8.82 -0.85
C SER A 21 5.77 -8.83 -0.63
N ARG A 22 5.16 -10.01 -0.80
CA ARG A 22 3.75 -10.26 -0.48
C ARG A 22 3.49 -10.10 1.02
N CYS A 23 4.44 -10.49 1.86
CA CYS A 23 4.29 -10.44 3.31
C CYS A 23 4.17 -9.00 3.82
N VAL A 24 4.97 -8.05 3.29
CA VAL A 24 4.86 -6.63 3.66
C VAL A 24 3.50 -6.06 3.22
N THR A 25 2.99 -6.49 2.07
CA THR A 25 1.66 -6.10 1.60
C THR A 25 0.56 -6.65 2.52
N VAL A 26 0.63 -7.92 2.92
CA VAL A 26 -0.32 -8.52 3.86
C VAL A 26 -0.26 -7.80 5.22
N LEU A 27 0.94 -7.52 5.74
CA LEU A 27 1.10 -6.78 7.00
C LEU A 27 0.48 -5.38 6.92
N GLY A 28 0.69 -4.66 5.81
CA GLY A 28 0.06 -3.35 5.59
C GLY A 28 -1.46 -3.40 5.61
N TRP A 29 -2.06 -4.42 4.97
CA TRP A 29 -3.51 -4.64 5.01
C TRP A 29 -4.02 -4.99 6.42
N VAL A 30 -3.34 -5.88 7.14
CA VAL A 30 -3.70 -6.24 8.50
C VAL A 30 -3.67 -5.01 9.41
N ALA A 31 -2.61 -4.20 9.34
CA ALA A 31 -2.51 -2.96 10.09
C ALA A 31 -3.64 -1.96 9.75
N MET A 32 -3.97 -1.80 8.46
CA MET A 32 -5.10 -0.95 8.05
C MET A 32 -6.44 -1.47 8.57
N ILE A 33 -6.70 -2.78 8.51
CA ILE A 33 -7.97 -3.35 8.98
C ILE A 33 -8.07 -3.19 10.50
N VAL A 34 -7.04 -3.56 11.25
CA VAL A 34 -7.04 -3.46 12.72
C VAL A 34 -7.13 -2.01 13.17
N GLY A 35 -6.36 -1.10 12.57
CA GLY A 35 -6.41 0.33 12.85
C GLY A 35 -7.78 0.92 12.50
N GLY A 36 -8.32 0.58 11.33
CA GLY A 36 -9.63 1.04 10.87
C GLY A 36 -10.78 0.59 11.76
N LEU A 37 -10.76 -0.66 12.23
CA LEU A 37 -11.73 -1.17 13.21
C LEU A 37 -11.59 -0.52 14.59
N GLY A 38 -10.39 -0.09 14.97
CA GLY A 38 -10.13 0.59 16.23
C GLY A 38 -10.44 2.08 16.22
N LEU A 39 -10.48 2.75 15.06
CA LEU A 39 -10.76 4.19 14.94
C LEU A 39 -12.05 4.63 15.66
N PRO A 40 -13.19 3.91 15.55
CA PRO A 40 -14.40 4.30 16.27
C PRO A 40 -14.27 4.18 17.79
N ILE A 41 -13.57 3.14 18.28
CA ILE A 41 -13.31 2.94 19.71
C ILE A 41 -12.41 4.07 20.24
N SER A 42 -11.38 4.42 19.47
CA SER A 42 -10.49 5.56 19.72
C SER A 42 -11.29 6.85 19.84
N PHE A 43 -12.20 7.12 18.90
CA PHE A 43 -13.04 8.30 18.90
C PHE A 43 -13.96 8.38 20.13
N ILE A 44 -14.64 7.29 20.47
CA ILE A 44 -15.49 7.21 21.67
C ILE A 44 -14.66 7.44 22.93
N THR A 45 -13.47 6.84 23.02
CA THR A 45 -12.56 7.01 24.15
C THR A 45 -12.11 8.47 24.29
N ALA A 46 -11.75 9.12 23.18
CA ALA A 46 -11.42 10.55 23.17
C ALA A 46 -12.61 11.41 23.64
N ALA A 47 -13.83 11.12 23.17
CA ALA A 47 -15.03 11.82 23.62
C ALA A 47 -15.29 11.62 25.12
N MET A 48 -15.12 10.40 25.64
CA MET A 48 -15.26 10.11 27.09
C MET A 48 -14.24 10.90 27.93
N LEU A 49 -12.99 11.00 27.46
CA LEU A 49 -11.95 11.78 28.12
C LEU A 49 -12.27 13.27 28.13
N LEU A 50 -12.80 13.81 27.02
CA LEU A 50 -13.21 15.22 26.92
C LEU A 50 -14.35 15.56 27.87
N VAL A 51 -15.30 14.63 28.06
CA VAL A 51 -16.46 14.80 28.97
C VAL A 51 -16.11 14.45 30.43
N ARG A 52 -14.88 14.01 30.72
CA ARG A 52 -14.45 13.51 32.04
C ARG A 52 -15.37 12.41 32.59
N SER A 53 -15.78 11.49 31.72
CA SER A 53 -16.63 10.37 32.11
C SER A 53 -15.96 9.48 33.16
N TYR A 54 -16.74 8.96 34.12
CA TYR A 54 -16.26 8.08 35.21
C TYR A 54 -15.45 6.87 34.70
N GLY A 55 -15.72 6.40 33.48
CA GLY A 55 -15.00 5.26 32.88
C GLY A 55 -13.50 5.51 32.63
N THR A 56 -13.03 6.77 32.64
CA THR A 56 -11.62 7.11 32.40
C THR A 56 -10.87 7.49 33.67
N ALA A 57 -11.51 7.47 34.85
CA ALA A 57 -10.92 7.93 36.10
C ALA A 57 -9.65 7.15 36.51
N ASN A 58 -9.54 5.89 36.08
CA ASN A 58 -8.41 5.01 36.39
C ASN A 58 -7.45 4.79 35.22
N ALA A 59 -7.73 5.37 34.04
CA ALA A 59 -6.85 5.20 32.89
C ALA A 59 -5.59 6.04 33.09
N THR A 60 -4.40 5.44 32.96
CA THR A 60 -3.19 6.24 32.94
C THR A 60 -3.18 7.12 31.69
N PHE A 61 -2.42 8.23 31.72
CA PHE A 61 -2.26 9.08 30.55
C PHE A 61 -1.75 8.29 29.34
N VAL A 62 -0.83 7.34 29.56
CA VAL A 62 -0.26 6.50 28.50
C VAL A 62 -1.32 5.57 27.90
N ASP A 63 -2.13 4.90 28.73
CA ASP A 63 -3.21 4.03 28.24
C ASP A 63 -4.24 4.82 27.42
N SER A 64 -4.56 6.03 27.88
CA SER A 64 -5.45 6.96 27.19
C SER A 64 -4.88 7.35 25.82
N CYS A 65 -3.60 7.72 25.76
CA CYS A 65 -2.93 8.05 24.50
C CYS A 65 -2.88 6.85 23.53
N VAL A 66 -2.60 5.64 24.02
CA VAL A 66 -2.54 4.43 23.18
C VAL A 66 -3.93 4.09 22.64
N MET A 67 -4.97 4.16 23.47
CA MET A 67 -6.35 3.89 23.03
C MET A 67 -6.85 4.92 22.02
N VAL A 68 -6.54 6.20 22.21
CA VAL A 68 -6.98 7.28 21.33
C VAL A 68 -6.14 7.34 20.05
N PHE A 69 -4.81 7.37 20.13
CA PHE A 69 -3.98 7.58 18.93
C PHE A 69 -3.52 6.29 18.26
N GLY A 70 -3.50 5.17 18.99
CA GLY A 70 -2.98 3.89 18.50
C GLY A 70 -3.66 3.40 17.21
N PRO A 71 -5.01 3.33 17.15
CA PRO A 71 -5.70 2.87 15.94
C PRO A 71 -5.44 3.75 14.71
N ALA A 72 -5.43 5.07 14.88
CA ALA A 72 -5.14 6.02 13.80
C ALA A 72 -3.69 5.88 13.30
N LEU A 73 -2.74 5.80 14.22
CA LEU A 73 -1.33 5.58 13.91
C LEU A 73 -1.15 4.25 13.16
N LEU A 74 -1.78 3.17 13.64
CA LEU A 74 -1.69 1.85 13.00
C LEU A 74 -2.28 1.85 11.59
N PHE A 75 -3.41 2.54 11.39
CA PHE A 75 -4.04 2.69 10.07
C PHE A 75 -3.13 3.42 9.08
N VAL A 76 -2.59 4.58 9.49
CA VAL A 76 -1.69 5.41 8.68
C VAL A 76 -0.39 4.66 8.37
N THR A 77 0.17 3.95 9.35
CA THR A 77 1.34 3.08 9.16
C THR A 77 1.05 1.94 8.20
N GLY A 78 -0.14 1.33 8.25
CA GLY A 78 -0.57 0.32 7.27
C GLY A 78 -0.60 0.85 5.84
N LEU A 79 -1.15 2.05 5.63
CA LEU A 79 -1.13 2.72 4.32
C LEU A 79 0.29 3.01 3.84
N GLY A 80 1.16 3.49 4.75
CA GLY A 80 2.55 3.74 4.47
C GLY A 80 3.33 2.47 4.12
N LEU A 81 3.04 1.33 4.76
CA LEU A 81 3.61 0.03 4.41
C LEU A 81 3.20 -0.40 2.99
N LEU A 82 1.93 -0.22 2.60
CA LEU A 82 1.46 -0.51 1.23
C LEU A 82 2.16 0.35 0.19
N ARG A 83 2.44 1.62 0.51
CA ARG A 83 3.21 2.53 -0.35
C ARG A 83 4.73 2.41 -0.23
N ARG A 84 5.23 1.50 0.63
CA ARG A 84 6.67 1.29 0.89
C ARG A 84 7.39 2.57 1.34
N TRP A 85 6.69 3.40 2.11
CA TRP A 85 7.27 4.60 2.69
C TRP A 85 8.21 4.26 3.84
N ARG A 86 9.40 4.88 3.84
CA ARG A 86 10.45 4.57 4.80
C ARG A 86 10.05 4.88 6.25
N TRP A 87 9.29 5.94 6.48
CA TRP A 87 8.79 6.28 7.82
C TRP A 87 7.82 5.21 8.36
N ALA A 88 7.09 4.51 7.50
CA ALA A 88 6.13 3.50 7.90
C ALA A 88 6.82 2.24 8.45
N TRP A 89 7.99 1.88 7.89
CA TRP A 89 8.84 0.83 8.44
C TRP A 89 9.32 1.18 9.86
N PHE A 90 9.83 2.40 10.06
CA PHE A 90 10.25 2.87 11.39
C PHE A 90 9.08 2.92 12.37
N SER A 91 7.92 3.42 11.94
CA SER A 91 6.71 3.46 12.78
C SER A 91 6.26 2.04 13.18
N THR A 92 6.29 1.09 12.24
CA THR A 92 5.96 -0.32 12.54
C THR A 92 6.90 -0.91 13.58
N LEU A 93 8.22 -0.69 13.44
CA LEU A 93 9.20 -1.13 14.43
C LEU A 93 8.98 -0.48 15.79
N ALA A 94 8.67 0.82 15.83
CA ALA A 94 8.38 1.53 17.08
C ALA A 94 7.14 0.95 17.77
N ILE A 95 6.04 0.70 17.04
CA ILE A 95 4.82 0.07 17.57
C ILE A 95 5.13 -1.31 18.16
N LEU A 96 5.89 -2.14 17.43
CA LEU A 96 6.27 -3.49 17.90
C LEU A 96 7.16 -3.43 19.15
N LEU A 97 8.13 -2.50 19.20
CA LEU A 97 9.00 -2.32 20.36
C LEU A 97 8.24 -1.81 21.59
N ILE A 98 7.32 -0.86 21.42
CA ILE A 98 6.46 -0.38 22.50
C ILE A 98 5.58 -1.53 23.02
N THR A 99 4.98 -2.31 22.12
CA THR A 99 4.18 -3.49 22.50
C THR A 99 5.03 -4.49 23.27
N LEU A 100 6.24 -4.77 22.80
CA LEU A 100 7.19 -5.66 23.46
C LEU A 100 7.68 -5.13 24.81
N ALA A 101 7.73 -3.81 25.03
CA ALA A 101 8.13 -3.22 26.31
C ALA A 101 7.01 -3.27 27.37
N ILE A 102 5.75 -3.24 26.94
CA ILE A 102 4.57 -3.28 27.83
C ILE A 102 4.30 -4.71 28.31
N GLN A 103 4.38 -5.70 27.41
CA GLN A 103 3.99 -7.09 27.70
C GLN A 103 4.76 -7.79 28.85
N PRO A 104 6.08 -7.62 29.02
CA PRO A 104 6.83 -8.24 30.11
C PRO A 104 6.38 -7.75 31.49
N ARG A 105 5.89 -6.51 31.61
CA ARG A 105 5.36 -6.00 32.89
C ARG A 105 4.18 -6.85 33.36
N GLU A 106 3.31 -7.25 32.44
CA GLU A 106 2.18 -8.14 32.74
C GLU A 106 2.60 -9.57 33.09
N LEU A 107 3.74 -10.04 32.58
CA LEU A 107 4.30 -11.36 32.92
C LEU A 107 4.92 -11.38 34.33
N VAL A 108 5.54 -10.26 34.74
CA VAL A 108 6.26 -10.16 36.02
C VAL A 108 5.34 -9.78 37.17
N GLU A 109 4.26 -9.04 36.94
CA GLU A 109 3.30 -8.74 38.01
C GLU A 109 2.81 -10.06 38.63
N VAL A 110 3.00 -10.23 39.94
CA VAL A 110 2.52 -11.40 40.69
C VAL A 110 0.99 -11.41 40.62
N PRO A 111 0.31 -12.57 40.51
CA PRO A 111 -1.15 -12.61 40.55
C PRO A 111 -1.63 -11.84 41.78
N ARG A 112 -2.32 -10.71 41.56
CA ARG A 112 -2.84 -9.92 42.68
C ARG A 112 -3.83 -10.83 43.40
N ARG A 113 -3.63 -11.01 44.71
CA ARG A 113 -4.63 -11.71 45.54
C ARG A 113 -5.96 -11.00 45.31
N SER A 114 -6.96 -11.77 44.89
CA SER A 114 -8.33 -11.31 44.74
C SER A 114 -8.76 -10.67 46.07
N THR A 115 -8.84 -9.35 46.08
CA THR A 115 -9.30 -8.61 47.25
C THR A 115 -10.82 -8.64 47.22
N PRO A 116 -11.49 -9.22 48.24
CA PRO A 116 -12.94 -9.23 48.28
C PRO A 116 -13.42 -7.78 48.34
N THR A 117 -14.16 -7.35 47.32
CA THR A 117 -14.75 -6.02 47.28
C THR A 117 -16.19 -6.15 47.73
N PRO A 118 -16.64 -5.39 48.75
CA PRO A 118 -18.04 -5.42 49.15
C PRO A 118 -18.88 -4.84 48.00
N SER A 119 -19.82 -5.62 47.51
CA SER A 119 -20.79 -5.12 46.53
C SER A 119 -21.73 -4.10 47.19
N PRO A 120 -22.45 -3.28 46.41
CA PRO A 120 -23.42 -2.32 46.96
C PRO A 120 -24.51 -2.95 47.84
N SER A 121 -24.77 -4.26 47.70
CA SER A 121 -25.71 -5.02 48.53
C SER A 121 -25.07 -5.57 49.83
N GLY A 122 -23.80 -5.27 50.11
CA GLY A 122 -23.07 -5.80 51.26
C GLY A 122 -22.61 -7.24 51.12
N VAL A 123 -22.91 -7.92 50.00
CA VAL A 123 -22.43 -9.27 49.74
C VAL A 123 -20.97 -9.20 49.26
N PRO A 124 -20.02 -9.89 49.90
CA PRO A 124 -18.64 -9.93 49.45
C PRO A 124 -18.59 -10.64 48.10
N THR A 125 -18.24 -9.90 47.04
CA THR A 125 -18.03 -10.49 45.72
C THR A 125 -16.53 -10.64 45.50
N THR A 126 -16.08 -11.86 45.29
CA THR A 126 -14.75 -12.13 44.74
C THR A 126 -14.81 -11.91 43.24
N VAL A 127 -14.30 -10.77 42.79
CA VAL A 127 -14.00 -10.61 41.36
C VAL A 127 -12.80 -11.50 41.09
N ASN A 128 -13.05 -12.67 40.50
CA ASN A 128 -11.99 -13.48 39.94
C ASN A 128 -11.40 -12.66 38.80
N ASP A 129 -10.22 -12.05 39.04
CA ASP A 129 -9.44 -11.51 37.94
C ASP A 129 -9.24 -12.65 36.96
N PRO A 130 -9.75 -12.54 35.72
CA PRO A 130 -9.65 -13.62 34.78
C PRO A 130 -8.18 -13.96 34.64
N VAL A 131 -7.84 -15.25 34.82
CA VAL A 131 -6.49 -15.79 34.65
C VAL A 131 -6.14 -15.74 33.15
N THR A 132 -6.07 -14.53 32.58
CA THR A 132 -5.84 -14.29 31.16
C THR A 132 -4.38 -13.91 30.94
N ARG A 133 -3.46 -14.72 31.47
CA ARG A 133 -2.02 -14.66 31.12
C ARG A 133 -1.65 -15.49 29.89
N SER A 134 -2.59 -16.23 29.31
CA SER A 134 -2.26 -17.16 28.20
C SER A 134 -1.93 -16.44 26.89
N THR A 135 -2.31 -15.17 26.72
CA THR A 135 -2.15 -14.45 25.43
C THR A 135 -0.89 -13.60 25.33
N SER A 136 -0.23 -13.26 26.44
CA SER A 136 0.94 -12.36 26.41
C SER A 136 2.17 -13.03 25.81
N LEU A 137 2.46 -14.29 26.18
CA LEU A 137 3.60 -15.05 25.66
C LEU A 137 3.57 -15.24 24.13
N PRO A 138 2.47 -15.72 23.50
CA PRO A 138 2.42 -15.82 22.04
C PRO A 138 2.53 -14.46 21.35
N MET A 139 1.99 -13.39 21.96
CA MET A 139 2.10 -12.03 21.42
C MET A 139 3.55 -11.53 21.45
N VAL A 140 4.27 -11.76 22.55
CA VAL A 140 5.71 -11.45 22.68
C VAL A 140 6.52 -12.17 21.61
N LEU A 141 6.31 -13.48 21.45
CA LEU A 141 7.01 -14.27 20.42
C LEU A 141 6.71 -13.75 19.01
N LEU A 142 5.46 -13.39 18.72
CA LEU A 142 5.05 -12.83 17.44
C LEU A 142 5.69 -11.47 17.18
N CYS A 143 5.78 -10.60 18.19
CA CYS A 143 6.45 -9.30 18.08
C CYS A 143 7.95 -9.45 17.80
N VAL A 144 8.64 -10.33 18.53
CA VAL A 144 10.07 -10.61 18.32
C VAL A 144 10.32 -11.16 16.92
N ALA A 145 9.52 -12.13 16.48
CA ALA A 145 9.62 -12.70 15.14
C ALA A 145 9.36 -11.64 14.05
N ALA A 146 8.36 -10.78 14.22
CA ALA A 146 8.05 -9.69 13.30
C ALA A 146 9.19 -8.66 13.22
N ILE A 147 9.78 -8.27 14.36
CA ILE A 147 10.92 -7.35 14.41
C ILE A 147 12.13 -7.96 13.68
N ALA A 148 12.48 -9.22 13.96
CA ALA A 148 13.59 -9.91 13.31
C ALA A 148 13.38 -9.97 11.79
N TRP A 149 12.16 -10.33 11.35
CA TRP A 149 11.79 -10.41 9.94
C TRP A 149 11.83 -9.03 9.24
N LEU A 150 11.27 -7.99 9.85
CA LEU A 150 11.28 -6.62 9.30
C LEU A 150 12.69 -6.03 9.18
N ASN A 151 13.65 -6.54 9.95
CA ASN A 151 15.05 -6.12 9.91
C ASN A 151 15.92 -6.88 8.90
N THR A 152 15.38 -7.89 8.23
CA THR A 152 16.11 -8.60 7.16
C THR A 152 16.49 -7.67 6.02
N LYS A 153 17.65 -7.92 5.39
CA LYS A 153 18.16 -7.10 4.26
C LYS A 153 17.14 -7.02 3.10
N ALA A 154 16.42 -8.11 2.85
CA ALA A 154 15.38 -8.18 1.83
C ALA A 154 14.24 -7.18 2.08
N VAL A 155 13.67 -7.18 3.29
CA VAL A 155 12.55 -6.27 3.63
C VAL A 155 13.03 -4.83 3.71
N ARG A 156 14.19 -4.57 4.34
CA ARG A 156 14.79 -3.22 4.41
C ARG A 156 15.07 -2.61 3.03
N GLY A 157 15.47 -3.45 2.06
CA GLY A 157 15.71 -3.04 0.69
C GLY A 157 14.48 -2.43 0.01
N GLU A 158 13.27 -2.92 0.34
CA GLU A 158 12.02 -2.43 -0.26
C GLU A 158 11.69 -0.98 0.11
N PHE A 159 12.13 -0.52 1.28
CA PHE A 159 11.83 0.82 1.79
C PHE A 159 12.91 1.86 1.44
N ARG A 160 14.03 1.43 0.82
CA ARG A 160 15.16 2.32 0.49
C ARG A 160 14.95 3.05 -0.84
N ILE A 161 14.20 2.46 -1.76
CA ILE A 161 14.17 2.82 -3.18
C ILE A 161 13.38 4.11 -3.44
N TYR A 162 12.44 4.47 -2.57
CA TYR A 162 11.56 5.60 -2.84
C TYR A 162 12.28 6.97 -2.80
N LEU A 163 13.27 7.13 -1.92
CA LEU A 163 14.02 8.40 -1.82
C LEU A 163 15.04 8.57 -2.94
N SER A 164 15.65 7.48 -3.43
CA SER A 164 16.62 7.56 -4.54
C SER A 164 15.94 7.77 -5.89
N SER A 165 14.73 7.22 -6.08
CA SER A 165 13.98 7.41 -7.32
C SER A 165 13.33 8.79 -7.43
N GLN A 166 13.02 9.44 -6.31
CA GLN A 166 12.32 10.73 -6.31
C GLN A 166 13.27 11.93 -6.20
N ARG A 167 14.50 11.71 -5.72
CA ARG A 167 15.57 12.72 -5.63
C ARG A 167 16.65 12.57 -6.68
N ALA A 168 16.39 11.77 -7.72
CA ALA A 168 17.13 11.92 -8.97
C ALA A 168 16.74 13.28 -9.54
N ASP A 169 17.41 14.33 -9.07
CA ASP A 169 17.45 15.60 -9.78
C ASP A 169 17.76 15.25 -11.24
N PRO A 170 16.94 15.67 -12.23
CA PRO A 170 17.23 15.42 -13.64
C PRO A 170 18.61 15.97 -14.06
N LYS A 171 19.22 16.83 -13.24
CA LYS A 171 20.60 17.31 -13.37
C LYS A 171 21.69 16.32 -12.90
N ALA A 172 21.40 15.46 -11.92
CA ALA A 172 22.39 14.54 -11.35
C ALA A 172 22.50 13.22 -12.13
N SER A 173 21.44 12.79 -12.82
CA SER A 173 21.48 11.65 -13.75
C SER A 173 22.30 11.92 -15.02
N ALA A 174 22.67 13.18 -15.31
CA ALA A 174 23.57 13.53 -16.40
C ALA A 174 25.07 13.36 -16.05
N ALA A 175 25.43 13.19 -14.77
CA ALA A 175 26.82 13.29 -14.31
C ALA A 175 27.46 11.95 -13.86
N GLY A 176 26.73 10.83 -13.91
CA GLY A 176 27.11 9.63 -13.14
C GLY A 176 27.11 8.29 -13.86
N SER A 177 26.87 8.20 -15.18
CA SER A 177 27.24 6.98 -15.91
C SER A 177 28.68 7.16 -16.41
N THR A 178 29.62 6.48 -15.78
CA THR A 178 31.03 6.44 -16.21
C THR A 178 31.21 5.84 -17.61
N ASP A 179 30.17 5.21 -18.17
CA ASP A 179 30.11 4.79 -19.58
C ASP A 179 29.66 5.90 -20.55
N ALA A 180 29.13 7.04 -20.07
CA ALA A 180 28.83 8.19 -20.93
C ALA A 180 30.07 9.04 -21.25
N VAL A 181 31.19 8.84 -20.55
CA VAL A 181 32.42 9.61 -20.76
C VAL A 181 33.09 9.27 -22.11
N SER A 182 32.78 8.11 -22.70
CA SER A 182 33.31 7.73 -24.03
C SER A 182 32.36 7.99 -25.20
N ARG A 183 31.11 8.39 -24.94
CA ARG A 183 30.12 8.59 -26.01
C ARG A 183 29.96 10.08 -26.27
N ASN A 184 30.28 10.49 -27.49
CA ASN A 184 30.02 11.86 -27.97
C ASN A 184 28.52 12.14 -28.17
N TRP A 185 27.61 11.33 -27.63
CA TRP A 185 26.16 11.49 -27.75
C TRP A 185 25.42 11.00 -26.51
N ARG A 186 24.21 11.52 -26.29
CA ARG A 186 23.30 11.11 -25.21
C ARG A 186 21.84 11.28 -25.63
N ALA A 187 20.94 10.46 -25.09
CA ALA A 187 19.50 10.63 -25.24
C ALA A 187 18.84 10.71 -23.86
N GLY A 188 17.75 11.47 -23.74
CA GLY A 188 17.08 11.67 -22.45
C GLY A 188 15.65 12.17 -22.59
N HIS A 189 15.02 12.45 -21.45
CA HIS A 189 13.65 12.97 -21.37
C HIS A 189 13.63 14.48 -21.14
N ARG A 190 12.73 15.18 -21.82
CA ARG A 190 12.42 16.61 -21.62
C ARG A 190 10.97 16.75 -21.18
N GLY A 191 10.74 16.66 -19.88
CA GLY A 191 9.37 16.70 -19.34
C GLY A 191 8.69 15.34 -19.43
N ARG A 192 7.36 15.33 -19.61
CA ARG A 192 6.55 14.11 -19.57
C ARG A 192 6.50 13.37 -20.91
N ASP A 193 6.33 14.12 -22.00
CA ASP A 193 5.97 13.59 -23.31
C ASP A 193 7.02 13.92 -24.39
N MET A 194 8.19 14.45 -24.04
CA MET A 194 9.24 14.71 -25.03
C MET A 194 10.54 14.02 -24.66
N MET A 195 11.24 13.57 -25.69
CA MET A 195 12.59 13.03 -25.60
C MET A 195 13.54 13.99 -26.31
N TYR A 196 14.84 13.82 -26.07
CA TYR A 196 15.87 14.53 -26.81
C TYR A 196 17.03 13.62 -27.13
N TYR A 197 17.71 13.96 -28.20
CA TYR A 197 18.98 13.40 -28.61
C TYR A 197 20.00 14.55 -28.71
N GLU A 198 21.15 14.40 -28.06
CA GLU A 198 22.23 15.38 -28.09
C GLU A 198 23.53 14.70 -28.56
N GLU A 199 24.30 15.37 -29.42
CA GLU A 199 25.59 14.90 -29.91
C GLU A 199 26.60 16.04 -29.97
N GLN A 200 27.84 15.76 -29.57
CA GLN A 200 28.94 16.71 -29.61
C GLN A 200 29.56 16.73 -31.01
N ILE A 201 29.37 17.83 -31.74
CA ILE A 201 29.87 18.05 -33.10
C ILE A 201 30.79 19.27 -33.07
N ALA A 202 32.04 19.09 -33.48
CA ALA A 202 33.08 20.13 -33.41
C ALA A 202 33.21 20.78 -32.01
N GLY A 203 33.13 19.95 -30.95
CA GLY A 203 33.23 20.40 -29.57
C GLY A 203 31.96 21.03 -28.99
N VAL A 204 30.93 21.28 -29.81
CA VAL A 204 29.65 21.87 -29.39
C VAL A 204 28.57 20.80 -29.31
N TRP A 205 27.82 20.78 -28.21
CA TRP A 205 26.65 19.91 -28.08
C TRP A 205 25.50 20.46 -28.91
N GLN A 206 25.07 19.71 -29.92
CA GLN A 206 23.88 19.98 -30.71
C GLN A 206 22.73 19.08 -30.26
N ARG A 207 21.51 19.60 -30.29
CA ARG A 207 20.32 18.94 -29.76
C ARG A 207 19.26 18.75 -30.83
N LEU A 208 18.60 17.62 -30.78
CA LEU A 208 17.43 17.23 -31.55
C LEU A 208 16.32 16.86 -30.56
N ASP A 209 15.23 17.64 -30.51
CA ASP A 209 14.04 17.28 -29.72
C ASP A 209 13.20 16.27 -30.52
N ILE A 210 12.62 15.29 -29.82
CA ILE A 210 11.88 14.17 -30.41
C ILE A 210 10.57 14.01 -29.66
N ASP A 211 9.48 13.90 -30.40
CA ASP A 211 8.15 13.76 -29.83
C ASP A 211 7.93 12.36 -29.24
N GLY A 212 7.18 12.32 -28.14
CA GLY A 212 6.71 11.09 -27.54
C GLY A 212 5.36 11.24 -26.86
N GLU A 213 4.83 10.14 -26.34
CA GLU A 213 3.61 10.14 -25.55
C GLU A 213 3.75 9.13 -24.41
N MET A 214 3.37 9.52 -23.20
CA MET A 214 3.32 8.61 -22.06
C MET A 214 1.99 7.83 -22.07
N LEU A 215 2.07 6.50 -22.19
CA LEU A 215 0.89 5.65 -22.21
C LEU A 215 0.54 5.11 -20.80
N ILE A 216 -0.77 4.94 -20.57
CA ILE A 216 -1.27 4.21 -19.40
C ILE A 216 -1.35 2.73 -19.77
N GLY A 217 -0.28 1.97 -19.53
CA GLY A 217 -0.21 0.59 -20.01
C GLY A 217 0.99 -0.22 -19.55
N ARG A 218 1.35 -1.23 -20.35
CA ARG A 218 2.58 -2.02 -20.16
C ARG A 218 3.80 -1.32 -20.73
N THR A 219 3.64 -0.74 -21.91
CA THR A 219 4.55 0.25 -22.47
C THR A 219 4.28 1.56 -21.76
N HIS A 220 5.32 2.19 -21.26
CA HIS A 220 5.18 3.45 -20.53
C HIS A 220 5.28 4.65 -21.48
N HIS A 221 5.97 4.50 -22.62
CA HIS A 221 6.14 5.59 -23.58
C HIS A 221 6.10 5.09 -25.03
N VAL A 222 5.59 5.94 -25.92
CA VAL A 222 5.76 5.81 -27.38
C VAL A 222 6.70 6.92 -27.83
N ILE A 223 7.66 6.61 -28.70
CA ILE A 223 8.56 7.58 -29.33
C ILE A 223 8.19 7.68 -30.81
N TYR A 224 7.93 8.90 -31.28
CA TYR A 224 7.57 9.18 -32.67
C TYR A 224 8.79 9.69 -33.43
N PHE A 225 9.31 8.90 -34.39
CA PHE A 225 10.32 9.39 -35.32
C PHE A 225 9.67 9.97 -36.56
N ALA A 226 10.16 11.14 -37.00
CA ALA A 226 9.68 11.77 -38.22
C ALA A 226 9.87 10.86 -39.45
N SER A 227 8.94 10.98 -40.42
CA SER A 227 9.07 10.30 -41.73
C SER A 227 10.36 10.73 -42.43
N PRO A 228 10.89 9.96 -43.40
CA PRO A 228 12.09 10.35 -44.14
C PRO A 228 12.00 11.76 -44.76
N GLU A 229 10.84 12.16 -45.25
CA GLU A 229 10.57 13.48 -45.83
C GLU A 229 10.55 14.56 -44.73
N SER A 230 9.82 14.29 -43.64
CA SER A 230 9.71 15.22 -42.50
C SER A 230 11.06 15.39 -41.79
N TRP A 231 11.91 14.37 -41.80
CA TRP A 231 13.26 14.40 -41.22
C TRP A 231 14.16 15.43 -41.92
N GLN A 232 13.89 15.79 -43.17
CA GLN A 232 14.64 16.85 -43.88
C GLN A 232 14.45 18.24 -43.25
N SER A 233 13.41 18.44 -42.44
CA SER A 233 13.21 19.69 -41.70
C SER A 233 14.16 19.84 -40.50
N TYR A 234 14.79 18.76 -40.04
CA TYR A 234 15.74 18.81 -38.93
C TYR A 234 17.04 19.54 -39.29
N PRO A 235 17.86 19.91 -38.28
CA PRO A 235 19.16 20.53 -38.50
C PRO A 235 20.06 19.72 -39.43
N GLU A 236 20.87 20.40 -40.23
CA GLU A 236 21.68 19.82 -41.31
C GLU A 236 22.53 18.62 -40.85
N TRP A 237 23.13 18.70 -39.66
CA TRP A 237 23.98 17.65 -39.10
C TRP A 237 23.26 16.31 -38.87
N ALA A 238 21.94 16.33 -38.71
CA ALA A 238 21.12 15.14 -38.45
C ALA A 238 20.47 14.56 -39.71
N ARG A 239 20.38 15.33 -40.81
CA ARG A 239 19.59 14.96 -42.00
C ARG A 239 20.10 13.69 -42.68
N SER A 240 21.41 13.55 -42.83
CA SER A 240 22.05 12.39 -43.46
C SER A 240 22.27 11.20 -42.50
N ARG A 241 21.96 11.37 -41.22
CA ARG A 241 22.28 10.41 -40.14
C ARG A 241 21.03 9.88 -39.43
N ARG A 242 19.88 9.95 -40.08
CA ARG A 242 18.58 9.55 -39.52
C ARG A 242 18.63 8.19 -38.85
N ASP A 243 19.04 7.16 -39.59
CA ASP A 243 18.94 5.78 -39.11
C ASP A 243 19.94 5.51 -37.97
N GLU A 244 21.14 6.09 -38.05
CA GLU A 244 22.14 6.04 -36.99
C GLU A 244 21.62 6.66 -35.68
N ILE A 245 20.97 7.82 -35.76
CA ILE A 245 20.38 8.51 -34.60
C ILE A 245 19.24 7.67 -34.02
N ILE A 246 18.34 7.15 -34.86
CA ILE A 246 17.23 6.28 -34.44
C ILE A 246 17.77 5.04 -33.70
N ASP A 247 18.80 4.39 -34.24
CA ASP A 247 19.38 3.19 -33.62
C ASP A 247 20.01 3.51 -32.25
N ARG A 248 20.70 4.65 -32.13
CA ARG A 248 21.25 5.13 -30.86
C ARG A 248 20.15 5.38 -29.83
N ILE A 249 19.06 6.02 -30.23
CA ILE A 249 17.90 6.30 -29.35
C ILE A 249 17.23 4.99 -28.91
N LYS A 250 17.04 4.05 -29.84
CA LYS A 250 16.49 2.72 -29.52
C LYS A 250 17.38 1.94 -28.56
N SER A 251 18.70 2.12 -28.67
CA SER A 251 19.66 1.47 -27.76
C SER A 251 19.57 1.98 -26.31
N GLU A 252 19.14 3.22 -26.13
CA GLU A 252 18.96 3.86 -24.82
C GLU A 252 17.56 3.59 -24.24
N PHE A 253 16.51 3.72 -25.06
CA PHE A 253 15.11 3.59 -24.63
C PHE A 253 14.51 2.25 -25.03
N ARG A 254 14.97 1.13 -24.47
CA ARG A 254 14.66 -0.22 -24.97
C ARG A 254 13.23 -0.70 -24.71
N GLU A 255 12.74 -1.60 -25.57
CA GLU A 255 11.57 -2.44 -25.29
C GLU A 255 11.76 -3.28 -24.00
N PRO A 256 10.70 -3.57 -23.22
CA PRO A 256 9.29 -3.33 -23.50
C PRO A 256 8.75 -1.98 -22.97
N ASP A 257 9.60 -1.15 -22.34
CA ASP A 257 9.16 0.09 -21.69
C ASP A 257 8.82 1.20 -22.71
N TYR A 258 9.38 1.10 -23.91
CA TYR A 258 9.17 2.02 -25.03
C TYR A 258 8.68 1.26 -26.26
N GLU A 259 7.79 1.90 -27.01
CA GLU A 259 7.33 1.50 -28.34
C GLU A 259 7.69 2.60 -29.33
N TYR A 260 8.00 2.25 -30.58
CA TYR A 260 8.46 3.22 -31.57
C TYR A 260 7.51 3.29 -32.75
N GLN A 261 7.12 4.50 -33.13
CA GLN A 261 6.31 4.77 -34.32
C GLN A 261 7.05 5.69 -35.28
N GLY A 262 6.90 5.45 -36.58
CA GLY A 262 7.64 6.15 -37.63
C GLY A 262 9.03 5.58 -37.83
N GLY A 263 9.34 5.06 -39.00
CA GLY A 263 10.58 4.30 -39.18
C GLY A 263 10.79 3.67 -40.55
N GLY A 264 9.74 3.43 -41.31
CA GLY A 264 9.89 2.92 -42.67
C GLY A 264 8.79 3.46 -43.56
N THR A 265 9.15 3.65 -44.82
CA THR A 265 8.28 3.37 -45.95
C THR A 265 7.24 2.31 -45.56
N ALA A 266 6.00 2.48 -46.01
CA ALA A 266 4.99 1.44 -45.99
C ALA A 266 5.48 0.24 -46.82
N SER A 267 6.47 -0.48 -46.32
CA SER A 267 6.68 -1.86 -46.64
C SER A 267 5.44 -2.50 -46.05
N ALA A 268 4.50 -2.77 -46.94
CA ALA A 268 3.45 -3.74 -46.75
C ALA A 268 4.11 -5.06 -46.34
N ILE A 269 4.51 -5.14 -45.07
CA ILE A 269 4.56 -6.41 -44.37
C ILE A 269 3.11 -6.85 -44.43
N PRO A 270 2.78 -7.95 -45.13
CA PRO A 270 1.43 -8.46 -45.12
C PRO A 270 1.04 -8.59 -43.66
N GLU A 271 -0.04 -7.92 -43.30
CA GLU A 271 -0.74 -7.93 -42.02
C GLU A 271 -1.33 -9.32 -41.74
N ALA A 272 -0.50 -10.36 -41.86
CA ALA A 272 -0.91 -11.75 -41.88
C ALA A 272 -0.06 -12.65 -40.98
N ASN A 273 1.15 -12.24 -40.55
CA ASN A 273 2.02 -13.12 -39.74
C ASN A 273 2.96 -12.39 -38.76
N ALA A 274 2.58 -11.22 -38.23
CA ALA A 274 3.19 -10.77 -36.99
C ALA A 274 2.76 -11.78 -35.90
N PRO A 275 3.69 -12.46 -35.20
CA PRO A 275 3.30 -13.42 -34.18
C PRO A 275 2.57 -12.68 -33.06
N ALA A 276 1.24 -12.73 -33.09
CA ALA A 276 0.32 -12.41 -31.99
C ALA A 276 0.54 -13.31 -30.75
N ARG A 277 1.69 -13.98 -30.67
CA ARG A 277 2.17 -14.83 -29.60
C ARG A 277 3.43 -14.18 -29.06
N LEU A 278 3.29 -13.44 -27.97
CA LEU A 278 4.05 -13.67 -26.74
C LEU A 278 3.41 -12.82 -25.64
N HIS A 279 2.68 -13.51 -24.77
CA HIS A 279 2.07 -12.97 -23.55
C HIS A 279 0.71 -12.26 -23.69
N ALA A 280 -0.19 -12.84 -24.48
CA ALA A 280 -1.53 -13.11 -23.96
C ALA A 280 -1.35 -13.95 -22.69
N LYS A 281 -1.08 -13.28 -21.55
CA LYS A 281 -1.11 -13.93 -20.24
C LYS A 281 -2.52 -14.48 -20.16
N ASN A 282 -2.66 -15.79 -20.33
CA ASN A 282 -3.87 -16.54 -20.02
C ASN A 282 -4.30 -16.06 -18.64
N LYS A 283 -5.25 -15.12 -18.61
CA LYS A 283 -5.85 -14.63 -17.38
C LYS A 283 -6.58 -15.86 -16.89
N LYS A 284 -5.95 -16.59 -15.96
CA LYS A 284 -6.54 -17.80 -15.39
C LYS A 284 -7.91 -17.38 -14.90
N LYS A 285 -8.95 -17.97 -15.51
CA LYS A 285 -10.32 -17.72 -15.09
C LYS A 285 -10.39 -18.04 -13.59
N PRO A 286 -11.03 -17.17 -12.78
CA PRO A 286 -11.15 -17.43 -11.36
C PRO A 286 -11.80 -18.80 -11.13
N THR A 287 -11.26 -19.58 -10.20
CA THR A 287 -11.76 -20.93 -9.91
C THR A 287 -13.11 -20.85 -9.20
N ALA A 288 -13.95 -21.89 -9.31
CA ALA A 288 -15.24 -21.95 -8.61
C ALA A 288 -15.11 -21.71 -7.09
N LYS A 289 -14.01 -22.18 -6.48
CA LYS A 289 -13.68 -21.93 -5.07
C LYS A 289 -13.42 -20.45 -4.78
N GLN A 290 -12.75 -19.73 -5.69
CA GLN A 290 -12.53 -18.29 -5.55
C GLN A 290 -13.84 -17.51 -5.65
N TRP A 291 -14.72 -17.90 -6.58
CA TRP A 291 -16.05 -17.32 -6.68
C TRP A 291 -16.88 -17.56 -5.42
N LEU A 292 -16.91 -18.78 -4.92
CA LEU A 292 -17.62 -19.11 -3.68
C LEU A 292 -17.11 -18.28 -2.49
N ALA A 293 -15.79 -18.09 -2.38
CA ALA A 293 -15.20 -17.27 -1.33
C ALA A 293 -15.63 -15.79 -1.43
N VAL A 294 -15.68 -15.23 -2.65
CA VAL A 294 -16.15 -13.86 -2.87
C VAL A 294 -17.64 -13.72 -2.52
N PHE A 295 -18.48 -14.66 -2.94
CA PHE A 295 -19.90 -14.67 -2.61
C PHE A 295 -20.13 -14.81 -1.10
N ALA A 296 -19.42 -15.72 -0.42
CA ALA A 296 -19.50 -15.88 1.02
C ALA A 296 -19.09 -14.59 1.76
N ALA A 297 -18.04 -13.91 1.30
CA ALA A 297 -17.62 -12.63 1.87
C ALA A 297 -18.67 -11.52 1.67
N ILE A 298 -19.28 -11.43 0.49
CA ILE A 298 -20.36 -10.48 0.19
C ILE A 298 -21.56 -10.72 1.11
N LEU A 299 -21.98 -11.98 1.27
CA LEU A 299 -23.09 -12.37 2.14
C LEU A 299 -22.79 -12.08 3.62
N LEU A 300 -21.59 -12.40 4.08
CA LEU A 300 -21.17 -12.13 5.46
C LEU A 300 -21.20 -10.62 5.77
N MET A 301 -20.66 -9.79 4.86
CA MET A 301 -20.68 -8.34 5.01
C MET A 301 -22.11 -7.77 4.93
N GLY A 302 -22.95 -8.33 4.05
CA GLY A 302 -24.37 -7.97 3.97
C GLY A 302 -25.13 -8.31 5.25
N ALA A 303 -24.95 -9.52 5.78
CA ALA A 303 -25.56 -9.95 7.04
C ALA A 303 -25.09 -9.09 8.22
N LEU A 304 -23.80 -8.75 8.28
CA LEU A 304 -23.26 -7.83 9.29
C LEU A 304 -23.92 -6.45 9.19
N SER A 305 -24.07 -5.90 7.98
CA SER A 305 -24.76 -4.62 7.78
C SER A 305 -26.21 -4.66 8.25
N VAL A 306 -26.95 -5.71 7.90
CA VAL A 306 -28.36 -5.86 8.31
C VAL A 306 -28.47 -6.02 9.82
N GLY A 307 -27.61 -6.84 10.43
CA GLY A 307 -27.58 -7.04 11.88
C GLY A 307 -27.28 -5.75 12.63
N MET A 308 -26.33 -4.94 12.16
CA MET A 308 -26.02 -3.63 12.77
C MET A 308 -27.18 -2.64 12.59
N GLY A 309 -27.80 -2.59 11.42
CA GLY A 309 -29.00 -1.76 11.18
C GLY A 309 -30.17 -2.13 12.08
N TRP A 310 -30.38 -3.43 12.30
CA TRP A 310 -31.38 -3.93 13.25
C TRP A 310 -31.10 -3.49 14.68
N LEU A 311 -29.85 -3.61 15.16
CA LEU A 311 -29.45 -3.14 16.49
C LEU A 311 -29.70 -1.64 16.67
N VAL A 312 -29.44 -0.83 15.64
CA VAL A 312 -29.71 0.61 15.67
C VAL A 312 -31.21 0.89 15.79
N LEU A 313 -32.02 0.26 14.94
CA LEU A 313 -33.48 0.45 14.94
C LEU A 313 -34.11 -0.01 16.27
N SER A 314 -33.73 -1.20 16.73
CA SER A 314 -34.18 -1.76 18.01
C SER A 314 -33.79 -0.87 19.18
N GLY A 315 -32.55 -0.34 19.18
CA GLY A 315 -32.12 0.58 20.21
C GLY A 315 -32.92 1.87 20.21
N ILE A 316 -33.26 2.41 19.02
CA ILE A 316 -34.08 3.61 18.90
C ILE A 316 -35.51 3.38 19.44
N GLN A 317 -36.12 2.25 19.12
CA GLN A 317 -37.50 1.92 19.53
C GLN A 317 -37.60 1.63 21.03
N GLN A 318 -36.65 0.88 21.59
CA GLN A 318 -36.69 0.46 22.99
C GLN A 318 -36.14 1.51 23.96
N GLY A 319 -35.43 2.54 23.46
CA GLY A 319 -34.75 3.51 24.31
C GLY A 319 -33.56 2.93 25.09
N GLN A 320 -33.10 1.73 24.77
CA GLN A 320 -31.95 1.07 25.39
C GLN A 320 -31.06 0.38 24.35
N THR A 321 -29.75 0.34 24.59
CA THR A 321 -28.78 -0.38 23.74
C THR A 321 -27.76 -1.14 24.60
N TRP A 322 -26.96 -2.02 24.00
CA TRP A 322 -25.90 -2.76 24.68
C TRP A 322 -24.52 -2.26 24.23
N LEU A 323 -23.52 -2.26 25.11
CA LEU A 323 -22.15 -1.96 24.70
C LEU A 323 -21.55 -3.20 24.01
N PRO A 324 -20.88 -3.09 22.84
CA PRO A 324 -20.24 -4.22 22.19
C PRO A 324 -18.95 -4.64 22.91
N THR A 325 -19.08 -5.26 24.08
CA THR A 325 -17.95 -5.78 24.87
C THR A 325 -17.91 -7.29 24.85
N LYS A 326 -16.69 -7.85 24.70
CA LYS A 326 -16.48 -9.31 24.79
C LYS A 326 -16.62 -9.85 26.22
N ARG A 327 -16.42 -9.02 27.25
CA ARG A 327 -16.56 -9.43 28.65
C ARG A 327 -18.03 -9.31 29.07
N ALA A 328 -18.65 -10.43 29.44
CA ALA A 328 -20.03 -10.47 29.91
C ALA A 328 -20.25 -9.58 31.14
N SER A 329 -19.25 -9.45 32.01
CA SER A 329 -19.30 -8.57 33.19
C SER A 329 -19.38 -7.07 32.86
N LEU A 330 -19.03 -6.68 31.63
CA LEU A 330 -19.14 -5.29 31.15
C LEU A 330 -20.38 -5.07 30.28
N GLN A 331 -21.15 -6.12 29.98
CA GLN A 331 -22.40 -6.00 29.25
C GLN A 331 -23.47 -5.50 30.21
N ARG A 332 -23.82 -4.23 30.08
CA ARG A 332 -24.98 -3.64 30.74
C ARG A 332 -25.84 -2.91 29.71
N PRO A 333 -27.16 -2.85 29.92
CA PRO A 333 -28.02 -1.99 29.13
C PRO A 333 -27.65 -0.52 29.38
N ILE A 334 -27.65 0.26 28.30
CA ILE A 334 -27.44 1.71 28.30
C ILE A 334 -28.78 2.33 27.92
N PHE A 335 -29.41 3.01 28.87
CA PHE A 335 -30.70 3.66 28.66
C PHE A 335 -30.49 5.08 28.13
N ARG A 336 -31.29 5.48 27.15
CA ARG A 336 -31.24 6.82 26.54
C ARG A 336 -31.44 7.93 27.57
N GLU A 337 -32.34 7.73 28.53
CA GLU A 337 -32.70 8.73 29.54
C GLU A 337 -31.60 8.90 30.59
N GLN A 338 -30.90 7.82 30.94
CA GLN A 338 -29.86 7.83 31.97
C GLN A 338 -28.50 8.26 31.40
N GLU A 339 -28.17 7.83 30.18
CA GLU A 339 -26.86 8.02 29.56
C GLU A 339 -26.97 8.40 28.08
N PRO A 340 -27.54 9.57 27.75
CA PRO A 340 -27.87 9.93 26.36
C PRO A 340 -26.65 9.96 25.45
N ILE A 341 -25.51 10.45 25.95
CA ILE A 341 -24.26 10.54 25.17
C ILE A 341 -23.75 9.13 24.80
N PHE A 342 -23.70 8.21 25.76
CA PHE A 342 -23.26 6.83 25.52
C PHE A 342 -24.22 6.07 24.61
N PHE A 343 -25.52 6.28 24.80
CA PHE A 343 -26.55 5.69 23.97
C PHE A 343 -26.36 6.08 22.49
N TYR A 344 -26.26 7.38 22.19
CA TYR A 344 -26.08 7.84 20.81
C TYR A 344 -24.69 7.53 20.25
N ALA A 345 -23.63 7.54 21.07
CA ALA A 345 -22.30 7.11 20.63
C ALA A 345 -22.27 5.63 20.21
N THR A 346 -22.93 4.76 20.96
CA THR A 346 -23.04 3.33 20.66
C THR A 346 -23.87 3.09 19.39
N LEU A 347 -24.98 3.81 19.23
CA LEU A 347 -25.77 3.77 17.99
C LEU A 347 -24.96 4.29 16.79
N GLY A 348 -24.19 5.35 16.96
CA GLY A 348 -23.29 5.89 15.94
C GLY A 348 -22.23 4.88 15.52
N LEU A 349 -21.66 4.15 16.47
CA LEU A 349 -20.72 3.06 16.20
C LEU A 349 -21.36 1.94 15.36
N TYR A 350 -22.53 1.46 15.76
CA TYR A 350 -23.26 0.44 15.00
C TYR A 350 -23.62 0.92 13.60
N SER A 351 -24.06 2.17 13.46
CA SER A 351 -24.38 2.78 12.17
C SER A 351 -23.15 2.83 11.27
N LEU A 352 -21.99 3.26 11.80
CA LEU A 352 -20.75 3.35 11.05
C LEU A 352 -20.27 1.97 10.58
N VAL A 353 -20.29 0.97 11.47
CA VAL A 353 -19.93 -0.42 11.12
C VAL A 353 -20.91 -0.99 10.08
N GLY A 354 -22.20 -0.74 10.25
CA GLY A 354 -23.24 -1.19 9.31
C GLY A 354 -23.05 -0.60 7.91
N VAL A 355 -22.93 0.73 7.81
CA VAL A 355 -22.71 1.43 6.53
C VAL A 355 -21.39 1.02 5.89
N GLY A 356 -20.31 0.89 6.67
CA GLY A 356 -19.03 0.41 6.17
C GLY A 356 -19.10 -0.99 5.60
N ALA A 357 -19.78 -1.91 6.27
CA ALA A 357 -20.00 -3.28 5.78
C ALA A 357 -20.86 -3.29 4.50
N ALA A 358 -21.92 -2.49 4.43
CA ALA A 358 -22.74 -2.33 3.23
C ALA A 358 -21.92 -1.84 2.04
N TYR A 359 -21.10 -0.80 2.23
CA TYR A 359 -20.24 -0.25 1.18
C TYR A 359 -19.24 -1.29 0.68
N CYS A 360 -18.57 -2.01 1.58
CA CYS A 360 -17.65 -3.09 1.22
C CYS A 360 -18.35 -4.19 0.43
N SER A 361 -19.55 -4.61 0.84
CA SER A 361 -20.35 -5.61 0.13
C SER A 361 -20.69 -5.16 -1.29
N LEU A 362 -21.18 -3.92 -1.46
CA LEU A 362 -21.49 -3.33 -2.77
C LEU A 362 -20.26 -3.18 -3.67
N TRP A 363 -19.13 -2.76 -3.10
CA TRP A 363 -17.87 -2.66 -3.83
C TRP A 363 -17.39 -4.04 -4.33
N MET A 364 -17.46 -5.08 -3.48
CA MET A 364 -17.11 -6.45 -3.87
C MET A 364 -18.06 -6.99 -4.95
N MET A 365 -19.37 -6.72 -4.85
CA MET A 365 -20.33 -7.06 -5.91
C MET A 365 -19.97 -6.39 -7.24
N ARG A 366 -19.57 -5.12 -7.23
CA ARG A 366 -19.17 -4.38 -8.44
C ARG A 366 -17.93 -4.99 -9.09
N GLU A 367 -16.90 -5.29 -8.30
CA GLU A 367 -15.65 -5.86 -8.82
C GLU A 367 -15.84 -7.32 -9.28
N ALA A 368 -16.69 -8.09 -8.59
CA ALA A 368 -17.12 -9.41 -9.05
C ALA A 368 -17.83 -9.32 -10.42
N GLY A 369 -18.77 -8.37 -10.59
CA GLY A 369 -19.44 -8.16 -11.88
C GLY A 369 -18.47 -7.83 -13.03
N LYS A 370 -17.43 -7.03 -12.77
CA LYS A 370 -16.38 -6.75 -13.76
C LYS A 370 -15.54 -7.97 -14.11
N LEU A 371 -15.28 -8.85 -13.14
CA LEU A 371 -14.56 -10.10 -13.37
C LEU A 371 -15.37 -11.12 -14.15
N SER A 372 -16.70 -11.15 -13.98
CA SER A 372 -17.58 -12.06 -14.73
C SER A 372 -17.73 -11.68 -16.20
N ARG A 373 -17.53 -10.40 -16.56
CA ARG A 373 -17.62 -9.90 -17.95
C ARG A 373 -16.33 -10.09 -18.75
N ARG A 374 -15.24 -10.51 -18.09
CA ARG A 374 -13.93 -10.77 -18.71
C ARG A 374 -13.74 -12.27 -18.89
#